data_AF-A0A955F5N7-F1
#
_entry.id   AF-A0A955F5N7-F1
#
_cell.length_a   1.000
_cell.length_b   1.000
_cell.length_c   1.000
_cell.angle_alpha   90.00
_cell.angle_beta   90.00
_cell.angle_gamma   90.00
#
_symmetry.space_group_name_H-M   'P 1'
#
loop_
_entity.id
_entity.type
_entity.pdbx_description
1 polymer ?
#
loop_
_entity_poly.entity_id
_entity_poly.type
_entity_poly.pdbx_seq_one_letter_code
_entity_poly.pdbx_strand_id
1 'polypeptide(L)'
;MKATYRWIKEYVPDYGGSVQEMCDAFTMSGTEVEFYRALDDDDWMIEFTVTSNRVDCNGVIGLARELSAVTGHPLVLPSVELSEGRAPVEAAGSVEVLDPTRCSRFTARVLEGVEVGPSPGWLKSRIESIGLRSVNNVVDATNFAMFETNQPFHAFDLRALPEGKIIVRKARAGETLVA
;
A
#
# COMPACT_ATOMS: atom_id res chain seq x y z
N MET A 1 11.08 6.54 -1.31
CA MET A 1 10.24 5.32 -1.18
C MET A 1 11.11 4.22 -0.57
N LYS A 2 10.57 3.37 0.31
CA LYS A 2 11.31 2.26 0.94
C LYS A 2 10.63 0.95 0.63
N ALA A 3 11.42 -0.04 0.20
CA ALA A 3 10.97 -1.41 -0.01
C ALA A 3 12.12 -2.36 0.32
N THR A 4 11.83 -3.65 0.51
CA THR A 4 12.89 -4.64 0.70
C THR A 4 13.14 -5.42 -0.57
N TYR A 5 14.38 -5.88 -0.72
CA TYR A 5 14.82 -6.77 -1.79
C TYR A 5 13.90 -8.00 -1.88
N ARG A 6 13.63 -8.67 -0.75
CA ARG A 6 12.74 -9.84 -0.72
C ARG A 6 11.32 -9.49 -1.16
N TRP A 7 10.76 -8.36 -0.72
CA TRP A 7 9.39 -7.99 -1.08
C TRP A 7 9.23 -7.72 -2.58
N ILE A 8 10.21 -7.05 -3.20
CA ILE A 8 10.20 -6.86 -4.67
C ILE A 8 10.29 -8.22 -5.38
N LYS A 9 11.15 -9.12 -4.88
CA LYS A 9 11.33 -10.47 -5.46
C LYS A 9 10.12 -11.38 -5.35
N GLU A 10 9.28 -11.22 -4.34
CA GLU A 10 8.02 -12.00 -4.26
C GLU A 10 7.16 -11.80 -5.51
N TYR A 11 7.27 -10.64 -6.17
CA TYR A 11 6.58 -10.32 -7.42
C TYR A 11 7.38 -10.66 -8.68
N VAL A 12 8.67 -10.96 -8.56
CA VAL A 12 9.55 -11.39 -9.67
C VAL A 12 10.35 -12.62 -9.20
N PRO A 13 9.68 -13.76 -8.96
CA PRO A 13 10.25 -14.88 -8.20
C PRO A 13 11.48 -15.52 -8.86
N ASP A 14 11.57 -15.46 -10.19
CA ASP A 14 12.69 -16.02 -10.96
C ASP A 14 13.93 -15.12 -10.97
N TYR A 15 13.87 -13.92 -10.38
CA TYR A 15 15.01 -13.02 -10.30
C TYR A 15 16.10 -13.59 -9.34
N GLY A 16 17.20 -14.06 -9.92
CA GLY A 16 18.32 -14.66 -9.20
C GLY A 16 19.44 -13.71 -8.80
N GLY A 17 19.41 -12.44 -9.23
CA GLY A 17 20.48 -11.47 -9.00
C GLY A 17 20.58 -11.02 -7.54
N SER A 18 21.76 -10.58 -7.14
CA SER A 18 22.06 -9.97 -5.84
C SER A 18 21.31 -8.65 -5.63
N VAL A 19 21.29 -8.15 -4.38
CA VAL A 19 20.76 -6.82 -4.08
C VAL A 19 21.48 -5.72 -4.86
N GLN A 20 22.79 -5.85 -5.05
CA GLN A 20 23.58 -4.88 -5.80
C GLN A 20 23.14 -4.86 -7.27
N GLU A 21 23.03 -6.01 -7.92
CA GLU A 21 22.56 -6.10 -9.31
C GLU A 21 21.14 -5.55 -9.48
N MET A 22 20.26 -5.73 -8.48
CA MET A 22 18.91 -5.16 -8.49
C MET A 22 18.97 -3.62 -8.42
N CYS A 23 19.76 -3.08 -7.49
CA CYS A 23 19.93 -1.64 -7.32
C CYS A 23 20.57 -0.99 -8.56
N ASP A 24 21.55 -1.64 -9.16
CA ASP A 24 22.20 -1.19 -10.40
C ASP A 24 21.18 -1.17 -11.55
N ALA A 25 20.36 -2.22 -11.69
CA ALA A 25 19.32 -2.27 -12.71
C ALA A 25 18.31 -1.12 -12.60
N PHE A 26 17.83 -0.83 -11.37
CA PHE A 26 16.94 0.31 -11.12
C PHE A 26 17.59 1.65 -11.44
N THR A 27 18.83 1.85 -11.00
CA THR A 27 19.56 3.11 -11.23
C THR A 27 19.76 3.34 -12.72
N MET A 28 20.12 2.30 -13.47
CA MET A 28 20.31 2.36 -14.92
C MET A 28 19.00 2.56 -15.70
N SER A 29 17.85 2.23 -15.12
CA SER A 29 16.52 2.43 -15.71
C SER A 29 15.84 3.74 -15.29
N GLY A 30 16.52 4.56 -14.49
CA GLY A 30 16.04 5.87 -14.06
C GLY A 30 15.21 5.87 -12.78
N THR A 31 15.24 4.78 -12.01
CA THR A 31 14.72 4.71 -10.64
C THR A 31 15.90 4.74 -9.68
N GLU A 32 16.29 5.95 -9.25
CA GLU A 32 17.49 6.15 -8.44
C GLU A 32 17.38 5.42 -7.09
N VAL A 33 18.43 4.64 -6.78
CA VAL A 33 18.64 4.04 -5.46
C VAL A 33 19.57 4.94 -4.66
N GLU A 34 19.07 5.51 -3.57
CA GLU A 34 19.84 6.39 -2.70
C GLU A 34 20.84 5.59 -1.85
N PHE A 35 20.35 4.55 -1.19
CA PHE A 35 21.18 3.56 -0.51
C PHE A 35 20.40 2.27 -0.24
N TYR A 36 21.12 1.23 0.17
CA TYR A 36 20.53 0.01 0.71
C TYR A 36 21.35 -0.48 1.91
N ARG A 37 20.69 -1.17 2.85
CA ARG A 37 21.34 -1.72 4.05
C ARG A 37 20.80 -3.09 4.39
N ALA A 38 21.65 -3.93 4.99
CA ALA A 38 21.27 -5.24 5.48
C ALA A 38 20.29 -5.12 6.66
N LEU A 39 19.38 -6.09 6.74
CA LEU A 39 18.47 -6.34 7.86
C LEU A 39 18.85 -7.66 8.54
N ASP A 40 18.32 -7.91 9.74
CA ASP A 40 18.69 -9.06 10.56
C ASP A 40 18.27 -10.43 9.95
N ASP A 41 17.28 -10.45 9.05
CA ASP A 41 16.69 -11.66 8.47
C ASP A 41 17.25 -12.02 7.07
N ASP A 42 18.51 -11.72 6.77
CA ASP A 42 19.12 -11.90 5.44
C ASP A 42 18.30 -11.22 4.31
N ASP A 43 17.74 -10.05 4.61
CA ASP A 43 17.04 -9.18 3.67
C ASP A 43 17.71 -7.80 3.62
N TRP A 44 17.32 -6.99 2.65
CA TRP A 44 17.91 -5.68 2.43
C TRP A 44 16.82 -4.63 2.27
N MET A 45 16.88 -3.57 3.07
CA MET A 45 16.04 -2.39 2.86
C MET A 45 16.71 -1.50 1.83
N ILE A 46 15.96 -1.09 0.81
CA ILE A 46 16.41 -0.22 -0.27
C ILE A 46 15.60 1.08 -0.20
N GLU A 47 16.29 2.21 -0.20
CA GLU A 47 15.70 3.55 -0.27
C GLU A 47 15.85 4.09 -1.69
N PHE A 48 14.71 4.45 -2.29
CA PHE A 48 14.59 4.94 -3.66
C PHE A 48 14.21 6.41 -3.69
N THR A 49 14.88 7.18 -4.53
CA THR A 49 14.48 8.54 -4.90
C THR A 49 13.59 8.46 -6.14
N VAL A 50 12.28 8.50 -5.92
CA VAL A 50 11.30 8.42 -7.02
C VAL A 50 11.01 9.82 -7.54
N THR A 51 11.29 10.05 -8.81
CA THR A 51 11.04 11.33 -9.49
C THR A 51 9.57 11.52 -9.85
N SER A 52 9.16 12.77 -10.12
CA SER A 52 7.76 13.14 -10.39
C SER A 52 7.16 12.49 -11.65
N ASN A 53 7.98 12.05 -12.59
CA ASN A 53 7.56 11.33 -13.80
C ASN A 53 7.49 9.80 -13.61
N ARG A 54 7.96 9.26 -12.48
CA ARG A 54 8.03 7.83 -12.17
C ARG A 54 7.15 7.43 -10.98
N VAL A 55 6.02 8.10 -10.80
CA VAL A 55 5.10 7.83 -9.69
C VAL A 55 4.59 6.40 -9.66
N ASP A 56 4.65 5.68 -10.79
CA ASP A 56 4.43 4.23 -10.85
C ASP A 56 5.31 3.45 -9.88
N CYS A 57 6.55 3.89 -9.60
CA CYS A 57 7.51 3.25 -8.71
C CYS A 57 7.37 3.66 -7.22
N ASN A 58 6.32 4.39 -6.83
CA ASN A 58 6.03 4.69 -5.43
C ASN A 58 5.34 3.54 -4.67
N GLY A 59 5.25 2.36 -5.29
CA GLY A 59 4.77 1.14 -4.65
C GLY A 59 5.59 -0.07 -5.07
N VAL A 60 5.57 -1.12 -4.25
CA VAL A 60 6.37 -2.33 -4.47
C VAL A 60 6.01 -3.04 -5.77
N ILE A 61 4.72 -3.12 -6.13
CA ILE A 61 4.30 -3.72 -7.41
C ILE A 61 4.84 -2.90 -8.60
N GLY A 62 4.94 -1.58 -8.45
CA GLY A 62 5.55 -0.71 -9.46
C GLY A 62 7.04 -0.99 -9.65
N LEU A 63 7.79 -1.08 -8.55
CA LEU A 63 9.20 -1.46 -8.55
C LEU A 63 9.41 -2.87 -9.14
N ALA A 64 8.56 -3.83 -8.79
CA ALA A 64 8.62 -5.17 -9.36
C ALA A 64 8.33 -5.18 -10.88
N ARG A 65 7.38 -4.36 -11.33
CA ARG A 65 7.09 -4.21 -12.76
C ARG A 65 8.27 -3.59 -13.52
N GLU A 66 8.93 -2.60 -12.93
CA GLU A 66 10.17 -2.03 -13.47
C GLU A 66 11.28 -3.07 -13.54
N LEU A 67 11.52 -3.81 -12.45
CA LEU A 67 12.52 -4.88 -12.41
C LEU A 67 12.25 -5.95 -13.48
N SER A 68 10.99 -6.35 -13.63
CA SER A 68 10.55 -7.28 -14.67
C SER A 68 10.86 -6.73 -16.07
N ALA A 69 10.55 -5.46 -16.33
CA ALA A 69 10.79 -4.83 -17.62
C ALA A 69 12.28 -4.75 -17.98
N VAL A 70 13.15 -4.42 -17.03
CA VAL A 70 14.60 -4.20 -17.29
C VAL A 70 15.40 -5.50 -17.32
N THR A 71 14.95 -6.53 -16.61
CA THR A 71 15.66 -7.82 -16.53
C THR A 71 15.06 -8.91 -17.40
N GLY A 72 13.83 -8.73 -17.90
CA GLY A 72 13.11 -9.72 -18.69
C GLY A 72 12.50 -10.88 -17.90
N HIS A 73 12.60 -10.89 -16.57
CA HIS A 73 11.97 -11.91 -15.72
C HIS A 73 10.46 -11.65 -15.60
N PRO A 74 9.61 -12.70 -15.52
CA PRO A 74 8.17 -12.53 -15.47
C PRO A 74 7.70 -11.89 -14.16
N LEU A 75 6.77 -10.94 -14.26
CA LEU A 75 6.03 -10.37 -13.14
C LEU A 75 4.87 -11.30 -12.75
N VAL A 76 4.77 -11.64 -11.47
CA VAL A 76 3.67 -12.42 -10.90
C VAL A 76 2.89 -11.53 -9.95
N LEU A 77 1.68 -11.12 -10.34
CA LEU A 77 0.80 -10.31 -9.49
C LEU A 77 0.00 -11.18 -8.52
N PRO A 78 -0.37 -10.66 -7.33
CA PRO A 78 -1.14 -11.44 -6.37
C PRO A 78 -2.57 -11.59 -6.87
N SER A 79 -3.08 -12.83 -6.90
CA SER A 79 -4.49 -13.10 -7.16
C SER A 79 -5.31 -12.85 -5.90
N VAL A 80 -6.36 -12.03 -5.99
CA VAL A 80 -7.25 -11.74 -4.87
C VAL A 80 -8.59 -12.44 -5.10
N GLU A 81 -8.85 -13.49 -4.31
CA GLU A 81 -10.17 -14.11 -4.22
C GLU A 81 -10.93 -13.51 -3.05
N LEU A 82 -12.11 -12.96 -3.33
CA LEU A 82 -12.95 -12.31 -2.34
C LEU A 82 -14.15 -13.19 -2.00
N SER A 83 -14.36 -13.41 -0.71
CA SER A 83 -15.61 -13.97 -0.20
C SER A 83 -16.56 -12.82 0.11
N GLU A 84 -17.51 -12.57 -0.80
CA GLU A 84 -18.48 -11.48 -0.61
C GLU A 84 -19.69 -11.94 0.22
N GLY A 85 -20.15 -11.05 1.11
CA GLY A 85 -21.39 -11.25 1.84
C GLY A 85 -22.60 -11.24 0.90
N ARG A 86 -23.72 -11.79 1.38
CA ARG A 86 -24.97 -11.80 0.60
C ARG A 86 -25.73 -10.48 0.63
N ALA A 87 -25.51 -9.67 1.65
CA ALA A 87 -26.21 -8.40 1.81
C ALA A 87 -25.57 -7.30 0.95
N PRO A 88 -26.37 -6.41 0.34
CA PRO A 88 -25.85 -5.24 -0.36
C PRO A 88 -25.13 -4.31 0.61
N VAL A 89 -24.03 -3.68 0.17
CA VAL A 89 -23.22 -2.78 1.03
C VAL A 89 -24.02 -1.58 1.50
N GLU A 90 -25.02 -1.15 0.71
CA GLU A 90 -25.95 -0.06 0.99
C GLU A 90 -26.80 -0.32 2.25
N ALA A 91 -26.95 -1.58 2.67
CA ALA A 91 -27.60 -1.92 3.93
C ALA A 91 -26.71 -1.64 5.16
N ALA A 92 -25.39 -1.57 4.97
CA ALA A 92 -24.41 -1.32 6.02
C ALA A 92 -23.91 0.13 6.06
N GLY A 93 -23.71 0.76 4.89
CA GLY A 93 -23.25 2.14 4.83
C GLY A 93 -23.26 2.71 3.41
N SER A 94 -23.01 4.00 3.29
CA SER A 94 -23.02 4.70 1.99
C SER A 94 -21.94 5.77 1.89
N VAL A 95 -21.55 6.08 0.66
CA VAL A 95 -20.66 7.19 0.32
C VAL A 95 -21.42 8.14 -0.59
N GLU A 96 -21.40 9.42 -0.25
CA GLU A 96 -21.93 10.50 -1.10
C GLU A 96 -20.83 11.51 -1.40
N VAL A 97 -20.64 11.82 -2.68
CA VAL A 97 -19.66 12.81 -3.13
C VAL A 97 -20.39 14.06 -3.59
N LEU A 98 -20.33 15.12 -2.78
CA LEU A 98 -21.01 16.39 -3.04
C LEU A 98 -20.17 17.38 -3.87
N ASP A 99 -18.87 17.14 -4.01
CA ASP A 99 -17.97 17.95 -4.84
C ASP A 99 -17.23 17.09 -5.88
N PRO A 100 -17.94 16.62 -6.94
CA PRO A 100 -17.37 15.77 -7.97
C PRO A 100 -16.27 16.45 -8.79
N THR A 101 -16.21 17.79 -8.78
CA THR A 101 -15.17 18.57 -9.45
C THR A 101 -13.80 18.37 -8.79
N ARG A 102 -13.76 18.23 -7.46
CA ARG A 102 -12.51 18.02 -6.71
C ARG A 102 -12.25 16.56 -6.36
N CYS A 103 -13.31 15.77 -6.21
CA CYS A 103 -13.22 14.35 -5.95
C CYS A 103 -14.09 13.64 -6.98
N SER A 104 -13.51 13.23 -8.10
CA SER A 104 -14.27 12.54 -9.15
C SER A 104 -14.72 11.13 -8.74
N ARG A 105 -14.03 10.53 -7.77
CA ARG A 105 -14.31 9.17 -7.29
C ARG A 105 -13.90 8.99 -5.83
N PHE A 106 -14.82 8.44 -5.06
CA PHE A 106 -14.55 7.89 -3.73
C PHE A 106 -15.26 6.54 -3.62
N THR A 107 -14.53 5.49 -3.26
CA THR A 107 -15.08 4.14 -3.12
C THR A 107 -14.75 3.58 -1.75
N ALA A 108 -15.68 2.83 -1.18
CA ALA A 108 -15.48 2.12 0.08
C ALA A 108 -15.96 0.67 -0.07
N ARG A 109 -15.40 -0.21 0.76
CA ARG A 109 -15.92 -1.56 1.01
C ARG A 109 -16.11 -1.70 2.52
N VAL A 110 -17.13 -2.46 2.91
CA VAL A 110 -17.37 -2.81 4.33
C VAL A 110 -16.77 -4.19 4.58
N LEU A 111 -15.97 -4.31 5.63
CA LEU A 111 -15.43 -5.57 6.12
C LEU A 111 -16.06 -5.82 7.50
N GLU A 112 -16.75 -6.95 7.64
CA GLU A 112 -17.41 -7.36 8.88
C GLU A 112 -16.62 -8.47 9.58
N GLY A 113 -16.81 -8.62 10.89
CA GLY A 113 -16.14 -9.66 11.68
C GLY A 113 -14.64 -9.42 11.91
N VAL A 114 -14.16 -8.19 11.71
CA VAL A 114 -12.76 -7.82 11.98
C VAL A 114 -12.56 -7.62 13.48
N GLU A 115 -11.73 -8.45 14.10
CA GLU A 115 -11.24 -8.24 15.46
C GLU A 115 -9.95 -7.42 15.42
N VAL A 116 -9.94 -6.25 16.07
CA VAL A 116 -8.75 -5.39 16.13
C VAL A 116 -7.78 -5.92 17.19
N GLY A 117 -6.54 -6.16 16.80
CA GLY A 117 -5.50 -6.69 17.67
C GLY A 117 -4.11 -6.52 17.09
N PRO A 118 -3.08 -7.11 17.72
CA PRO A 118 -1.72 -7.10 17.19
C PRO A 118 -1.66 -7.66 15.77
N SER A 119 -0.83 -7.06 14.92
CA SER A 119 -0.58 -7.58 13.57
C SER A 119 0.07 -8.95 13.60
N PRO A 120 -0.26 -9.84 12.66
CA PRO A 120 0.47 -11.10 12.50
C PRO A 120 1.96 -10.83 12.23
N GLY A 121 2.83 -11.74 12.67
CA GLY A 121 4.28 -11.52 12.68
C GLY A 121 4.84 -11.11 11.32
N TRP A 122 4.40 -11.75 10.24
CA TRP A 122 4.85 -11.42 8.88
C TRP A 122 4.53 -9.97 8.47
N LEU A 123 3.33 -9.47 8.83
CA LEU A 123 2.89 -8.11 8.49
C LEU A 123 3.64 -7.09 9.34
N LYS A 124 3.81 -7.39 10.63
CA LYS A 124 4.62 -6.58 11.53
C LYS A 124 6.05 -6.43 11.00
N SER A 125 6.74 -7.54 10.72
CA SER A 125 8.11 -7.51 10.18
C SER A 125 8.19 -6.75 8.86
N ARG A 126 7.17 -6.88 7.98
CA ARG A 126 7.12 -6.15 6.71
C ARG A 126 7.07 -4.64 6.91
N ILE A 127 6.17 -4.15 7.76
CA ILE A 127 6.00 -2.72 8.06
C ILE A 127 7.25 -2.17 8.75
N GLU A 128 7.82 -2.93 9.70
CA GLU A 128 9.03 -2.53 10.42
C GLU A 128 10.28 -2.51 9.52
N SER A 129 10.39 -3.42 8.55
CA SER A 129 11.52 -3.47 7.60
C SER A 129 11.66 -2.22 6.73
N ILE A 130 10.56 -1.51 6.48
CA ILE A 130 10.55 -0.23 5.74
C ILE A 130 10.60 0.99 6.66
N GLY A 131 10.82 0.78 7.97
CA GLY A 131 11.04 1.83 8.96
C GLY A 131 9.77 2.39 9.60
N LEU A 132 8.62 1.72 9.45
CA LEU A 132 7.38 2.11 10.12
C LEU A 132 7.21 1.35 11.44
N ARG A 133 6.49 1.95 12.38
CA ARG A 133 6.10 1.28 13.63
C ARG A 133 4.78 0.54 13.42
N SER A 134 4.76 -0.76 13.67
CA SER A 134 3.53 -1.55 13.72
C SER A 134 2.59 -1.03 14.83
N VAL A 135 1.30 -0.91 14.51
CA VAL A 135 0.28 -0.40 15.44
C VAL A 135 -0.74 -1.49 15.79
N ASN A 136 -1.49 -1.96 14.80
CA ASN A 136 -2.46 -3.05 14.91
C ASN A 136 -2.76 -3.60 13.52
N ASN A 137 -3.43 -4.75 13.46
CA ASN A 137 -3.72 -5.47 12.22
C ASN A 137 -4.46 -4.63 11.16
N VAL A 138 -5.36 -3.73 11.56
CA VAL A 138 -6.11 -2.88 10.62
C VAL A 138 -5.23 -1.77 10.06
N VAL A 139 -4.54 -1.02 10.93
CA VAL A 139 -3.65 0.08 10.54
C VAL A 139 -2.53 -0.45 9.66
N ASP A 140 -1.90 -1.55 10.07
CA ASP A 140 -0.78 -2.13 9.35
C ASP A 140 -1.21 -2.74 8.01
N ALA A 141 -2.41 -3.32 7.91
CA ALA A 141 -2.94 -3.80 6.64
C ALA A 141 -3.17 -2.64 5.65
N THR A 142 -3.71 -1.50 6.11
CA THR A 142 -3.87 -0.32 5.24
C THR A 142 -2.53 0.27 4.80
N ASN A 143 -1.54 0.31 5.69
CA ASN A 143 -0.18 0.73 5.35
C ASN A 143 0.45 -0.23 4.35
N PHE A 144 0.36 -1.54 4.59
CA PHE A 144 0.90 -2.55 3.70
C PHE A 144 0.31 -2.43 2.30
N ALA A 145 -1.02 -2.39 2.17
CA ALA A 145 -1.68 -2.21 0.89
C ALA A 145 -1.25 -0.91 0.20
N MET A 146 -1.10 0.19 0.95
CA MET A 146 -0.64 1.46 0.41
C MET A 146 0.77 1.39 -0.16
N PHE A 147 1.73 0.85 0.58
CA PHE A 147 3.12 0.71 0.11
C PHE A 147 3.26 -0.35 -0.98
N GLU A 148 2.40 -1.37 -0.99
CA GLU A 148 2.39 -2.41 -2.01
C GLU A 148 1.89 -1.89 -3.36
N THR A 149 0.72 -1.25 -3.36
CA THR A 149 0.00 -0.89 -4.59
C THR A 149 0.14 0.58 -4.97
N ASN A 150 0.82 1.40 -4.18
CA ASN A 150 0.86 2.87 -4.33
C ASN A 150 -0.54 3.52 -4.27
N GLN A 151 -1.44 2.96 -3.48
CA GLN A 151 -2.80 3.48 -3.32
C GLN A 151 -3.05 3.85 -1.85
N PRO A 152 -3.23 5.12 -1.50
CA PRO A 152 -3.58 5.50 -0.14
C PRO A 152 -4.93 4.89 0.26
N PHE A 153 -4.97 4.26 1.43
CA PHE A 153 -6.16 3.70 2.05
C PHE A 153 -6.43 4.36 3.39
N HIS A 154 -7.70 4.36 3.78
CA HIS A 154 -8.12 4.72 5.13
C HIS A 154 -9.19 3.74 5.61
N ALA A 155 -9.13 3.38 6.88
CA ALA A 155 -10.14 2.54 7.52
C ALA A 155 -10.94 3.38 8.52
N PHE A 156 -12.27 3.27 8.45
CA PHE A 156 -13.19 3.86 9.40
C PHE A 156 -13.87 2.76 10.22
N ASP A 157 -14.04 2.96 11.53
CA ASP A 157 -14.95 2.11 12.30
C ASP A 157 -16.38 2.49 11.89
N LEU A 158 -17.06 1.57 11.19
CA LEU A 158 -18.42 1.79 10.70
C LEU A 158 -19.39 2.17 11.83
N ARG A 159 -19.17 1.67 13.05
CA ARG A 159 -20.02 1.95 14.22
C ARG A 159 -19.85 3.37 14.73
N ALA A 160 -18.72 4.01 14.42
CA ALA A 160 -18.43 5.38 14.78
C ALA A 160 -18.88 6.38 13.70
N LEU A 161 -19.33 5.90 12.53
CA LEU A 161 -19.84 6.77 11.46
C LEU A 161 -21.29 7.15 11.73
N PRO A 162 -21.60 8.45 11.87
CA PRO A 162 -22.99 8.91 11.95
C PRO A 162 -23.77 8.44 10.73
N GLU A 163 -24.92 7.81 10.96
CA GLU A 163 -25.80 7.28 9.91
C GLU A 163 -25.12 6.26 8.98
N GLY A 164 -23.96 5.70 9.36
CA GLY A 164 -23.17 4.80 8.50
C GLY A 164 -22.73 5.46 7.19
N LYS A 165 -22.65 6.80 7.14
CA LYS A 165 -22.51 7.56 5.90
C LYS A 165 -21.22 8.38 5.86
N ILE A 166 -20.52 8.30 4.74
CA ILE A 166 -19.37 9.16 4.43
C ILE A 166 -19.83 10.23 3.43
N ILE A 167 -19.67 11.49 3.79
CA ILE A 167 -20.00 12.64 2.92
C ILE A 167 -18.72 13.36 2.54
N VAL A 168 -18.35 13.27 1.26
CA VAL A 168 -17.16 13.92 0.71
C VAL A 168 -17.53 15.29 0.18
N ARG A 169 -17.05 16.35 0.84
CA ARG A 169 -17.31 17.75 0.51
C ARG A 169 -16.18 18.67 0.94
N LYS A 170 -16.23 19.93 0.51
CA LYS A 170 -15.37 20.99 1.09
C LYS A 170 -15.75 21.24 2.55
N ALA A 171 -14.74 21.59 3.34
CA ALA A 171 -14.94 22.18 4.65
C ALA A 171 -15.71 23.50 4.54
N ARG A 172 -16.53 23.80 5.54
CA ARG A 172 -17.23 25.09 5.67
C ARG A 172 -16.36 26.07 6.46
N ALA A 173 -16.53 27.36 6.22
CA ALA A 173 -15.82 28.38 7.00
C ALA A 173 -16.19 28.26 8.49
N GLY A 174 -15.18 28.23 9.35
CA GLY A 174 -15.35 28.05 10.80
C GLY A 174 -15.64 26.61 11.25
N GLU A 175 -15.64 25.63 10.34
CA GLU A 175 -15.76 24.22 10.70
C GLU A 175 -14.50 23.74 11.41
N THR A 176 -14.68 22.92 12.45
CA THR A 176 -13.60 22.38 13.27
C THR A 176 -13.52 20.88 13.12
N LEU A 177 -12.28 20.37 13.11
CA LEU A 177 -11.97 18.96 13.27
C LEU A 177 -11.25 18.82 14.59
N VAL A 178 -11.74 17.93 15.46
CA VAL A 178 -11.09 17.60 16.72
C VAL A 178 -10.40 16.25 16.51
N ALA A 179 -9.07 16.24 16.66
CA ALA A 179 -8.24 15.05 16.57
C ALA A 179 -8.09 14.39 17.94
#